data_AF-A0A7X8X240-F1
#
_entry.id   AF-A0A7X8X240-F1
#
_cell.length_a   1.000
_cell.length_b   1.000
_cell.length_c   1.000
_cell.angle_alpha   90.00
_cell.angle_beta   90.00
_cell.angle_gamma   90.00
#
_symmetry.space_group_name_H-M   'P 1'
#
loop_
_entity.id
_entity.type
_entity.pdbx_description
1 polymer ?
#
loop_
_entity_poly.entity_id
_entity_poly.type
_entity_poly.pdbx_seq_one_letter_code
_entity_poly.pdbx_strand_id
1 'polypeptide(L)'
;IKFVLSRVKVYKNDDFIPGTGFALINTGTITNSYVDQGYTNAPTYLSEASDLDVYLLTTEAFTNASTYAGFDSNIWLIREGFVPMLKNEKVITINNKRFTVNAVKETGVTIDATLNAYPEDVLTYALKEPVTGVSLSGNHVTVTTEAVHLSTFTVVVAIQGTSYGKEITFTVRNNPTSCAEVVQITTEDQFKALMYGDEEAMEKQYKLMNDITLTGFYYFPIGSETNPFLGTFDGQGHTITGFQGGDGEHNFGIFGVVGTSGVIKNLGLKGRSTVNPDITVDFYKGNNSAFVASVNYGTIENIYIEGIIQSPRVLVAGIVAHNHGTINNVVSQVKVIKATNQIGTAGALTNTGTITNVFINKGVTGETTFLPEASTFDSFLYAEVDFKAATTYTGILDPTIWEIVDGEVPKLKPQI
;
A
#
# COMPACT_ATOMS: atom_id res chain seq x y z
N ILE A 1 40.68 29.37 20.52
CA ILE A 1 39.52 29.58 19.63
C ILE A 1 39.67 28.65 18.44
N LYS A 2 38.65 27.86 18.13
CA LYS A 2 38.60 27.08 16.88
C LYS A 2 37.34 27.50 16.13
N PHE A 3 37.48 27.96 14.89
CA PHE A 3 36.35 28.30 13.99
C PHE A 3 35.49 29.49 14.43
N VAL A 4 35.95 30.72 14.13
CA VAL A 4 35.15 31.94 14.30
C VAL A 4 35.08 32.72 13.00
N LEU A 5 33.88 33.18 12.65
CA LEU A 5 33.63 34.14 11.59
C LEU A 5 33.37 35.51 12.23
N SER A 6 34.16 36.53 11.90
CA SER A 6 34.02 37.88 12.46
C SER A 6 33.55 38.89 11.40
N ARG A 7 32.40 39.51 11.68
CA ARG A 7 31.88 40.72 11.01
C ARG A 7 31.48 41.76 12.05
N VAL A 8 32.43 42.21 12.87
CA VAL A 8 32.20 43.25 13.88
C VAL A 8 32.78 44.57 13.38
N LYS A 9 31.94 45.60 13.20
CA LYS A 9 32.43 46.94 12.84
C LYS A 9 33.25 47.52 13.99
N VAL A 10 34.46 47.94 13.68
CA VAL A 10 35.34 48.59 14.65
C VAL A 10 35.35 50.08 14.32
N TYR A 11 34.81 50.90 15.22
CA TYR A 11 34.84 52.35 15.08
C TYR A 11 36.07 52.92 15.79
N LYS A 12 36.78 53.80 15.11
CA LYS A 12 37.87 54.56 15.71
C LYS A 12 37.28 55.72 16.49
N ASN A 13 37.66 55.86 17.75
CA ASN A 13 37.60 57.15 18.45
C ASN A 13 39.00 57.75 18.34
N ASP A 14 39.11 59.05 18.06
CA ASP A 14 40.36 59.67 17.54
C ASP A 14 41.60 59.53 18.46
N ASP A 15 41.44 59.05 19.70
CA ASP A 15 42.49 58.97 20.72
C ASP A 15 43.01 57.55 21.08
N PHE A 16 42.67 56.48 20.34
CA PHE A 16 43.21 55.13 20.65
C PHE A 16 43.64 54.30 19.43
N ILE A 17 44.56 53.34 19.71
CA ILE A 17 45.21 52.36 18.81
C ILE A 17 44.24 51.84 17.73
N PRO A 18 44.69 51.62 16.46
CA PRO A 18 43.84 51.05 15.42
C PRO A 18 43.16 49.77 15.93
N GLY A 19 41.83 49.83 16.08
CA GLY A 19 41.08 48.72 16.64
C GLY A 19 41.19 47.49 15.75
N THR A 20 41.38 46.32 16.37
CA THR A 20 41.60 45.06 15.67
C THR A 20 40.27 44.38 15.36
N GLY A 21 40.16 43.75 14.19
CA GLY A 21 38.90 43.13 13.73
C GLY A 21 38.52 41.81 14.40
N PHE A 22 39.33 41.31 15.34
CA PHE A 22 39.14 39.98 15.95
C PHE A 22 39.50 39.93 17.44
N ALA A 23 40.75 40.19 17.81
CA ALA A 23 41.19 40.19 19.21
C ALA A 23 42.31 41.22 19.43
N LEU A 24 42.42 41.78 20.63
CA LEU A 24 43.47 42.76 20.97
C LEU A 24 44.68 42.07 21.62
N ILE A 25 44.44 41.13 22.53
CA ILE A 25 45.46 40.32 23.21
C ILE A 25 44.97 38.87 23.19
N ASN A 26 45.83 37.93 22.79
CA ASN A 26 45.52 36.51 22.81
C ASN A 26 46.74 35.71 23.28
N THR A 27 46.61 35.01 24.41
CA THR A 27 47.65 34.15 24.98
C THR A 27 47.42 32.65 24.72
N GLY A 28 46.37 32.31 23.96
CA GLY A 28 46.03 30.94 23.57
C GLY A 28 46.14 30.68 22.07
N THR A 29 45.70 29.50 21.61
CA THR A 29 45.74 29.14 20.18
C THR A 29 44.45 29.58 19.46
N ILE A 30 44.57 30.19 18.28
CA ILE A 30 43.45 30.45 17.36
C ILE A 30 43.70 29.68 16.06
N THR A 31 42.70 28.92 15.62
CA THR A 31 42.75 28.18 14.34
C THR A 31 41.46 28.33 13.54
N ASN A 32 41.57 28.23 12.22
CA ASN A 32 40.50 28.29 11.23
C ASN A 32 39.51 29.44 11.46
N SER A 33 40.01 30.65 11.72
CA SER A 33 39.16 31.82 11.99
C SER A 33 39.26 32.84 10.86
N TYR A 34 38.15 33.48 10.51
CA TYR A 34 38.05 34.32 9.31
C TYR A 34 37.44 35.67 9.66
N VAL A 35 37.94 36.74 9.05
CA VAL A 35 37.52 38.12 9.28
C VAL A 35 37.21 38.80 7.95
N ASP A 36 36.02 39.40 7.83
CA ASP A 36 35.64 40.20 6.65
C ASP A 36 36.24 41.61 6.75
N GLN A 37 37.35 41.85 6.06
CA GLN A 37 38.06 43.13 6.12
C GLN A 37 37.20 44.28 5.59
N GLY A 38 36.48 44.06 4.50
CA GLY A 38 35.67 45.10 3.86
C GLY A 38 34.46 45.52 4.70
N TYR A 39 33.99 44.66 5.59
CA TYR A 39 32.91 45.00 6.53
C TYR A 39 33.41 45.56 7.87
N THR A 40 34.51 45.02 8.40
CA THR A 40 35.04 45.39 9.73
C THR A 40 35.73 46.75 9.73
N ASN A 41 36.24 47.21 8.59
CA ASN A 41 37.08 48.41 8.44
C ASN A 41 38.37 48.37 9.30
N ALA A 42 38.74 47.21 9.83
CA ALA A 42 39.92 47.06 10.67
C ALA A 42 41.18 46.92 9.79
N PRO A 43 42.28 47.64 10.10
CA PRO A 43 43.52 47.54 9.34
C PRO A 43 44.29 46.24 9.62
N THR A 44 44.06 45.60 10.78
CA THR A 44 44.69 44.34 11.21
C THR A 44 43.72 43.47 12.02
N TYR A 45 44.00 42.17 12.13
CA TYR A 45 43.19 41.22 12.92
C TYR A 45 43.62 41.11 14.40
N LEU A 46 44.90 41.40 14.71
CA LEU A 46 45.51 41.39 16.05
C LEU A 46 46.70 42.37 16.12
N SER A 47 46.97 42.95 17.30
CA SER A 47 48.09 43.88 17.48
C SER A 47 49.42 43.20 17.86
N GLU A 48 49.39 42.01 18.50
CA GLU A 48 50.61 41.34 19.02
C GLU A 48 50.49 39.79 19.07
N ALA A 49 50.68 39.08 17.95
CA ALA A 49 50.77 37.61 17.96
C ALA A 49 51.57 37.03 16.79
N SER A 50 52.31 35.94 17.02
CA SER A 50 53.31 35.38 16.10
C SER A 50 53.00 34.00 15.48
N ASP A 51 51.91 33.32 15.86
CA ASP A 51 51.52 32.01 15.28
C ASP A 51 50.00 31.83 15.33
N LEU A 52 49.29 32.27 14.29
CA LEU A 52 47.83 32.21 14.25
C LEU A 52 47.31 31.84 12.86
N ASP A 53 46.35 30.93 12.86
CA ASP A 53 45.62 30.48 11.69
C ASP A 53 44.29 31.29 11.62
N VAL A 54 44.47 32.59 11.33
CA VAL A 54 43.42 33.62 11.18
C VAL A 54 43.56 34.28 9.81
N TYR A 55 42.47 34.27 9.03
CA TYR A 55 42.43 34.78 7.65
C TYR A 55 41.66 36.10 7.58
N LEU A 56 42.36 37.19 7.24
CA LEU A 56 41.73 38.46 6.91
C LEU A 56 41.40 38.46 5.41
N LEU A 57 40.12 38.42 5.08
CA LEU A 57 39.63 38.24 3.72
C LEU A 57 38.97 39.51 3.20
N THR A 58 39.06 39.76 1.89
CA THR A 58 38.17 40.72 1.24
C THR A 58 36.72 40.23 1.38
N THR A 59 35.73 41.12 1.33
CA THR A 59 34.32 40.71 1.40
C THR A 59 33.96 39.71 0.30
N GLU A 60 34.57 39.83 -0.89
CA GLU A 60 34.43 38.86 -1.98
C GLU A 60 34.96 37.47 -1.59
N ALA A 61 36.19 37.38 -1.08
CA ALA A 61 36.76 36.09 -0.64
C ALA A 61 36.02 35.52 0.59
N PHE A 62 35.50 36.38 1.48
CA PHE A 62 34.73 35.99 2.66
C PHE A 62 33.32 35.47 2.31
N THR A 63 32.82 35.78 1.12
CA THR A 63 31.51 35.30 0.65
C THR A 63 31.62 34.22 -0.42
N ASN A 64 32.85 33.85 -0.82
CA ASN A 64 33.10 32.75 -1.72
C ASN A 64 32.94 31.41 -0.99
N ALA A 65 32.13 30.50 -1.55
CA ALA A 65 31.83 29.22 -0.92
C ALA A 65 33.07 28.31 -0.81
N SER A 66 34.00 28.38 -1.77
CA SER A 66 35.20 27.55 -1.80
C SER A 66 36.17 27.85 -0.65
N THR A 67 36.13 29.06 -0.10
CA THR A 67 36.86 29.46 1.12
C THR A 67 36.56 28.53 2.30
N TYR A 68 35.35 27.98 2.34
CA TYR A 68 34.83 27.19 3.46
C TYR A 68 34.66 25.70 3.12
N ALA A 69 35.32 25.19 2.07
CA ALA A 69 35.16 23.80 1.63
C ALA A 69 35.46 22.74 2.72
N GLY A 70 36.25 23.08 3.74
CA GLY A 70 36.56 22.21 4.88
C GLY A 70 35.61 22.32 6.07
N PHE A 71 34.57 23.15 6.00
CA PHE A 71 33.60 23.29 7.10
C PHE A 71 32.66 22.08 7.16
N ASP A 72 32.26 21.72 8.38
CA ASP A 72 31.27 20.66 8.57
C ASP A 72 29.92 21.11 8.00
N SER A 73 29.55 20.50 6.87
CA SER A 73 28.31 20.76 6.18
C SER A 73 27.08 20.35 6.98
N ASN A 74 27.19 19.66 8.12
CA ASN A 74 26.06 19.39 9.02
C ASN A 74 25.79 20.56 9.98
N ILE A 75 26.77 21.44 10.19
CA ILE A 75 26.69 22.58 11.10
C ILE A 75 26.45 23.87 10.31
N TRP A 76 27.20 24.05 9.22
CA TRP A 76 27.23 25.29 8.47
C TRP A 76 26.41 25.21 7.18
N LEU A 77 25.75 26.32 6.87
CA LEU A 77 25.14 26.62 5.59
C LEU A 77 26.10 27.54 4.82
N ILE A 78 26.59 27.08 3.68
CA ILE A 78 27.55 27.80 2.83
C ILE A 78 26.93 27.97 1.45
N ARG A 79 26.96 29.20 0.93
CA ARG A 79 26.41 29.58 -0.38
C ARG A 79 27.30 30.65 -1.00
N GLU A 80 27.55 30.53 -2.31
CA GLU A 80 28.34 31.52 -3.05
C GLU A 80 27.68 32.91 -2.97
N GLY A 81 28.49 33.93 -2.61
CA GLY A 81 28.04 35.30 -2.42
C GLY A 81 27.44 35.61 -1.05
N PHE A 82 27.43 34.66 -0.10
CA PHE A 82 26.85 34.84 1.23
C PHE A 82 27.81 34.47 2.36
N VAL A 83 27.61 35.10 3.51
CA VAL A 83 28.34 34.78 4.74
C VAL A 83 27.87 33.41 5.25
N PRO A 84 28.77 32.49 5.62
CA PRO A 84 28.37 31.22 6.20
C PRO A 84 27.61 31.42 7.51
N MET A 85 26.61 30.58 7.74
CA MET A 85 25.73 30.66 8.91
C MET A 85 25.44 29.28 9.48
N LEU A 86 24.96 29.22 10.72
CA LEU A 86 24.60 27.95 11.33
C LEU A 86 23.26 27.46 10.76
N LYS A 87 23.16 26.16 10.45
CA LYS A 87 21.93 25.56 9.90
C LYS A 87 20.72 25.71 10.82
N ASN A 88 20.91 25.83 12.14
CA ASN A 88 19.83 26.02 13.10
C ASN A 88 19.18 27.42 13.01
N GLU A 89 19.81 28.39 12.35
CA GLU A 89 19.25 29.72 12.11
C GLU A 89 18.24 29.73 10.96
N LYS A 90 18.19 28.66 10.16
CA LYS A 90 17.23 28.46 9.06
C LYS A 90 16.35 27.27 9.35
N VAL A 91 15.04 27.43 9.16
CA VAL A 91 14.09 26.35 9.39
C VAL A 91 13.21 26.19 8.16
N ILE A 92 13.41 25.08 7.44
CA ILE A 92 12.40 24.56 6.52
C ILE A 92 11.38 23.80 7.36
N THR A 93 10.11 24.15 7.24
CA THR A 93 9.00 23.42 7.85
C THR A 93 8.10 22.89 6.76
N ILE A 94 7.86 21.58 6.73
CA ILE A 94 6.91 20.95 5.83
C ILE A 94 5.59 20.79 6.60
N ASN A 95 4.53 21.42 6.10
CA ASN A 95 3.23 21.51 6.77
C ASN A 95 2.17 20.56 6.19
N ASN A 96 2.54 19.78 5.16
CA ASN A 96 1.66 18.76 4.58
C ASN A 96 1.07 17.86 5.67
N LYS A 97 -0.27 17.73 5.69
CA LYS A 97 -1.00 16.86 6.62
C LYS A 97 -1.40 15.52 5.99
N ARG A 98 -1.24 15.42 4.68
CA ARG A 98 -1.59 14.26 3.87
C ARG A 98 -0.34 13.76 3.18
N PHE A 99 -0.14 12.45 3.25
CA PHE A 99 1.04 11.76 2.71
C PHE A 99 0.65 10.66 1.72
N THR A 100 -0.57 10.73 1.17
CA THR A 100 -1.06 9.80 0.16
C THR A 100 -1.59 10.58 -1.04
N VAL A 101 -1.35 10.06 -2.25
CA VAL A 101 -1.87 10.65 -3.50
C VAL A 101 -2.56 9.57 -4.30
N ASN A 102 -3.79 9.83 -4.76
CA ASN A 102 -4.58 8.89 -5.55
C ASN A 102 -4.91 9.51 -6.91
N ALA A 103 -4.22 9.07 -7.97
CA ALA A 103 -4.39 9.61 -9.32
C ALA A 103 -5.81 9.42 -9.89
N VAL A 104 -6.60 8.50 -9.34
CA VAL A 104 -8.00 8.26 -9.72
C VAL A 104 -8.93 9.34 -9.14
N LYS A 105 -8.55 9.95 -8.01
CA LYS A 105 -9.38 10.94 -7.29
C LYS A 105 -8.87 12.37 -7.46
N GLU A 106 -7.57 12.56 -7.62
CA GLU A 106 -6.93 13.87 -7.75
C GLU A 106 -5.70 13.79 -8.65
N THR A 107 -5.31 14.89 -9.28
CA THR A 107 -4.22 14.90 -10.25
C THR A 107 -2.83 15.04 -9.61
N GLY A 108 -2.72 15.23 -8.30
CA GLY A 108 -1.44 15.52 -7.66
C GLY A 108 -1.51 16.04 -6.22
N VAL A 109 -0.38 16.50 -5.70
CA VAL A 109 -0.24 17.10 -4.38
C VAL A 109 0.68 18.31 -4.42
N THR A 110 0.30 19.38 -3.72
CA THR A 110 1.16 20.54 -3.52
C THR A 110 1.99 20.36 -2.26
N ILE A 111 3.31 20.59 -2.35
CA ILE A 111 4.22 20.62 -1.22
C ILE A 111 4.03 21.96 -0.51
N ASP A 112 3.51 21.89 0.71
CA ASP A 112 3.35 23.02 1.62
C ASP A 112 4.59 23.08 2.51
N ALA A 113 5.52 23.94 2.11
CA ALA A 113 6.74 24.20 2.86
C ALA A 113 6.86 25.70 3.17
N THR A 114 7.17 26.01 4.42
CA THR A 114 7.54 27.35 4.86
C THR A 114 9.02 27.40 5.17
N LEU A 115 9.61 28.56 4.92
CA LEU A 115 11.02 28.81 5.16
C LEU A 115 11.13 30.02 6.09
N ASN A 116 11.66 29.81 7.30
CA ASN A 116 12.10 30.91 8.15
C ASN A 116 13.53 31.28 7.74
N ALA A 117 13.65 32.30 6.91
CA ALA A 117 14.92 32.67 6.30
C ALA A 117 14.97 34.15 5.87
N TYR A 118 16.04 34.55 5.19
CA TYR A 118 16.22 35.91 4.71
C TYR A 118 15.42 36.09 3.41
N PRO A 119 15.07 37.34 3.02
CA PRO A 119 14.23 37.60 1.85
C PRO A 119 14.73 37.00 0.53
N GLU A 120 16.05 36.79 0.40
CA GLU A 120 16.70 36.21 -0.77
C GLU A 120 16.69 34.67 -0.82
N ASP A 121 16.30 34.00 0.26
CA ASP A 121 16.33 32.54 0.31
C ASP A 121 15.09 31.96 -0.37
N VAL A 122 15.32 31.21 -1.44
CA VAL A 122 14.26 30.58 -2.24
C VAL A 122 14.29 29.07 -2.05
N LEU A 123 13.11 28.47 -1.88
CA LEU A 123 12.95 27.02 -1.86
C LEU A 123 12.96 26.45 -3.28
N THR A 124 13.66 25.33 -3.43
CA THR A 124 13.69 24.48 -4.62
C THR A 124 13.12 23.12 -4.27
N TYR A 125 12.55 22.46 -5.26
CA TYR A 125 11.87 21.18 -5.11
C TYR A 125 12.37 20.25 -6.19
N ALA A 126 12.75 19.04 -5.81
CA ALA A 126 13.17 18.00 -6.73
C ALA A 126 12.68 16.64 -6.24
N LEU A 127 12.35 15.75 -7.17
CA LEU A 127 12.22 14.34 -6.82
C LEU A 127 13.59 13.81 -6.42
N LYS A 128 13.64 13.08 -5.29
CA LYS A 128 14.88 12.44 -4.81
C LYS A 128 15.39 11.43 -5.84
N GLU A 129 14.47 10.67 -6.43
CA GLU A 129 14.72 9.74 -7.53
C GLU A 129 13.56 9.82 -8.54
N PRO A 130 13.78 9.59 -9.84
CA PRO A 130 12.70 9.48 -10.82
C PRO A 130 11.76 8.32 -10.47
N VAL A 131 10.44 8.56 -10.56
CA VAL A 131 9.41 7.54 -10.35
C VAL A 131 8.44 7.58 -11.53
N THR A 132 8.20 6.42 -12.16
CA THR A 132 7.26 6.31 -13.29
C THR A 132 5.89 6.85 -12.91
N GLY A 133 5.31 7.68 -13.78
CA GLY A 133 4.01 8.29 -13.56
C GLY A 133 3.99 9.43 -12.54
N VAL A 134 5.13 9.84 -11.98
CA VAL A 134 5.27 10.98 -11.06
C VAL A 134 6.11 12.08 -11.72
N SER A 135 5.61 13.31 -11.70
CA SER A 135 6.33 14.49 -12.19
C SER A 135 6.18 15.65 -11.23
N LEU A 136 7.10 16.61 -11.28
CA LEU A 136 7.13 17.76 -10.39
C LEU A 136 7.33 19.04 -11.20
N SER A 137 6.49 20.05 -10.93
CA SER A 137 6.61 21.39 -11.49
C SER A 137 6.50 22.42 -10.38
N GLY A 138 7.62 23.08 -10.06
CA GLY A 138 7.70 23.92 -8.87
C GLY A 138 7.46 23.10 -7.62
N ASN A 139 6.50 23.50 -6.78
CA ASN A 139 6.11 22.75 -5.58
C ASN A 139 4.90 21.82 -5.81
N HIS A 140 4.44 21.65 -7.04
CA HIS A 140 3.30 20.78 -7.34
C HIS A 140 3.77 19.46 -7.97
N VAL A 141 3.44 18.35 -7.32
CA VAL A 141 3.66 17.00 -7.81
C VAL A 141 2.40 16.54 -8.54
N THR A 142 2.55 16.04 -9.76
CA THR A 142 1.48 15.37 -10.52
C THR A 142 1.73 13.86 -10.51
N VAL A 143 0.68 13.09 -10.21
CA VAL A 143 0.72 11.61 -10.19
C VAL A 143 -0.32 11.09 -11.18
N THR A 144 0.09 10.15 -12.03
CA THR A 144 -0.77 9.49 -13.03
C THR A 144 -1.06 8.05 -12.63
N THR A 145 -1.99 7.39 -13.33
CA THR A 145 -2.33 5.96 -13.10
C THR A 145 -1.21 4.99 -13.47
N GLU A 146 -0.15 5.46 -14.15
CA GLU A 146 1.06 4.65 -14.42
C GLU A 146 1.91 4.45 -13.16
N ALA A 147 1.76 5.29 -12.14
CA ALA A 147 2.46 5.10 -10.88
C ALA A 147 1.92 3.87 -10.15
N VAL A 148 2.83 3.00 -9.72
CA VAL A 148 2.54 1.71 -9.07
C VAL A 148 1.81 1.94 -7.74
N HIS A 149 0.72 1.22 -7.50
CA HIS A 149 -0.01 1.29 -6.24
C HIS A 149 0.86 0.83 -5.04
N LEU A 150 0.74 1.52 -3.91
CA LEU A 150 1.59 1.44 -2.70
C LEU A 150 3.08 1.72 -2.89
N SER A 151 3.52 2.15 -4.09
CA SER A 151 4.85 2.71 -4.24
C SER A 151 4.98 4.05 -3.51
N THR A 152 6.22 4.46 -3.24
CA THR A 152 6.50 5.76 -2.63
C THR A 152 7.35 6.63 -3.53
N PHE A 153 7.20 7.94 -3.39
CA PHE A 153 8.12 8.92 -3.95
C PHE A 153 8.50 9.94 -2.88
N THR A 154 9.72 10.44 -2.97
CA THR A 154 10.27 11.44 -2.02
C THR A 154 10.58 12.73 -2.76
N VAL A 155 10.10 13.85 -2.22
CA VAL A 155 10.47 15.19 -2.67
C VAL A 155 11.49 15.78 -1.70
N VAL A 156 12.60 16.28 -2.24
CA VAL A 156 13.59 17.07 -1.53
C VAL A 156 13.22 18.54 -1.67
N VAL A 157 12.96 19.19 -0.53
CA VAL A 157 12.74 20.64 -0.40
C VAL A 157 14.02 21.26 0.11
N ALA A 158 14.73 22.02 -0.72
CA ALA A 158 16.06 22.56 -0.41
C ALA A 158 16.14 24.07 -0.58
N ILE A 159 17.04 24.73 0.16
CA ILE A 159 17.35 26.14 -0.10
C ILE A 159 18.26 26.22 -1.32
N GLN A 160 17.88 27.03 -2.31
CA GLN A 160 18.61 27.20 -3.57
C GLN A 160 20.09 27.52 -3.33
N GLY A 161 20.97 26.79 -4.01
CA GLY A 161 22.42 26.98 -3.93
C GLY A 161 23.07 26.42 -2.66
N THR A 162 22.38 25.57 -1.90
CA THR A 162 22.89 24.96 -0.67
C THR A 162 22.64 23.45 -0.63
N SER A 163 23.35 22.75 0.26
CA SER A 163 23.10 21.33 0.57
C SER A 163 22.06 21.12 1.67
N TYR A 164 21.40 22.18 2.14
CA TYR A 164 20.41 22.07 3.21
C TYR A 164 19.01 21.87 2.63
N GLY A 165 18.37 20.77 3.02
CA GLY A 165 17.00 20.48 2.64
C GLY A 165 16.31 19.52 3.62
N LYS A 166 15.01 19.36 3.44
CA LYS A 166 14.18 18.35 4.09
C LYS A 166 13.52 17.47 3.06
N GLU A 167 13.26 16.24 3.45
CA GLU A 167 12.56 15.27 2.61
C GLU A 167 11.13 15.10 3.09
N ILE A 168 10.21 14.91 2.14
CA ILE A 168 8.86 14.43 2.40
C ILE A 168 8.55 13.27 1.47
N THR A 169 8.01 12.20 2.03
CA THR A 169 7.64 10.99 1.29
C THR A 169 6.12 10.86 1.22
N PHE A 170 5.62 10.47 0.06
CA PHE A 170 4.22 10.18 -0.19
C PHE A 170 4.04 8.75 -0.70
N THR A 171 2.91 8.13 -0.35
CA THR A 171 2.48 6.83 -0.87
C THR A 171 1.46 7.01 -1.98
N VAL A 172 1.66 6.33 -3.10
CA VAL A 172 0.72 6.28 -4.23
C VAL A 172 -0.39 5.29 -3.93
N ARG A 173 -1.65 5.72 -4.03
CA ARG A 173 -2.84 4.90 -3.78
C ARG A 173 -3.69 4.80 -5.06
N ASN A 174 -3.08 4.33 -6.15
CA ASN A 174 -3.72 4.11 -7.47
C ASN A 174 -4.56 2.81 -7.51
N ASN A 175 -4.69 2.14 -8.66
CA ASN A 175 -5.44 0.87 -8.75
C ASN A 175 -4.69 -0.26 -8.00
N PRO A 176 -5.30 -0.89 -6.99
CA PRO A 176 -4.68 -1.98 -6.21
C PRO A 176 -4.08 -3.11 -7.04
N THR A 177 -4.68 -3.46 -8.17
CA THR A 177 -4.16 -4.48 -9.11
C THR A 177 -2.78 -4.15 -9.70
N SER A 178 -2.34 -2.88 -9.66
CA SER A 178 -1.01 -2.45 -10.09
C SER A 178 0.06 -2.57 -9.01
N CYS A 179 -0.29 -2.97 -7.79
CA CYS A 179 0.66 -3.14 -6.69
C CYS A 179 1.73 -4.15 -7.09
N ALA A 180 3.00 -3.73 -7.07
CA ALA A 180 4.12 -4.54 -7.54
C ALA A 180 4.54 -5.63 -6.54
N GLU A 181 4.34 -5.37 -5.25
CA GLU A 181 4.65 -6.34 -4.21
C GLU A 181 3.59 -7.44 -4.20
N VAL A 182 4.05 -8.69 -4.35
CA VAL A 182 3.20 -9.87 -4.25
C VAL A 182 3.58 -10.64 -3.01
N VAL A 183 2.64 -10.70 -2.06
CA VAL A 183 2.79 -11.45 -0.82
C VAL A 183 2.54 -12.93 -1.09
N GLN A 184 3.57 -13.74 -0.90
CA GLN A 184 3.49 -15.20 -1.02
C GLN A 184 2.94 -15.81 0.27
N ILE A 185 1.94 -16.69 0.13
CA ILE A 185 1.31 -17.42 1.23
C ILE A 185 1.64 -18.90 1.05
N THR A 186 2.34 -19.44 2.05
CA THR A 186 2.80 -20.84 2.11
C THR A 186 2.29 -21.56 3.35
N THR A 187 1.86 -20.81 4.38
CA THR A 187 1.44 -21.37 5.66
C THR A 187 0.03 -20.94 6.04
N GLU A 188 -0.59 -21.71 6.93
CA GLU A 188 -1.86 -21.38 7.56
C GLU A 188 -1.84 -20.01 8.25
N ASP A 189 -0.79 -19.71 9.04
CA ASP A 189 -0.70 -18.45 9.79
C ASP A 189 -0.63 -17.23 8.85
N GLN A 190 0.08 -17.34 7.73
CA GLN A 190 0.13 -16.28 6.72
C GLN A 190 -1.25 -16.03 6.09
N PHE A 191 -2.01 -17.09 5.82
CA PHE A 191 -3.38 -16.95 5.33
C PHE A 191 -4.29 -16.32 6.39
N LYS A 192 -4.24 -16.81 7.63
CA LYS A 192 -5.05 -16.30 8.74
C LYS A 192 -4.75 -14.84 9.09
N ALA A 193 -3.53 -14.37 8.87
CA ALA A 193 -3.18 -12.96 9.07
C ALA A 193 -4.07 -12.00 8.25
N LEU A 194 -4.59 -12.44 7.09
CA LEU A 194 -5.49 -11.64 6.24
C LEU A 194 -6.82 -11.33 6.91
N MET A 195 -7.28 -12.20 7.81
CA MET A 195 -8.53 -11.99 8.57
C MET A 195 -8.47 -10.74 9.46
N TYR A 196 -7.25 -10.29 9.78
CA TYR A 196 -6.98 -9.13 10.63
C TYR A 196 -6.29 -8.01 9.86
N GLY A 197 -6.30 -8.07 8.53
CA GLY A 197 -5.63 -7.10 7.67
C GLY A 197 -6.22 -5.70 7.81
N ASP A 198 -5.34 -4.71 7.84
CA ASP A 198 -5.70 -3.30 7.79
C ASP A 198 -6.00 -2.85 6.34
N GLU A 199 -6.16 -1.54 6.14
CA GLU A 199 -6.47 -0.96 4.83
C GLU A 199 -5.41 -1.31 3.78
N GLU A 200 -4.14 -1.25 4.13
CA GLU A 200 -3.06 -1.55 3.20
C GLU A 200 -3.03 -3.03 2.84
N ALA A 201 -3.24 -3.92 3.80
CA ALA A 201 -3.35 -5.36 3.54
C ALA A 201 -4.49 -5.68 2.56
N MET A 202 -5.62 -4.98 2.64
CA MET A 202 -6.73 -5.22 1.72
C MET A 202 -6.46 -4.76 0.28
N GLU A 203 -5.42 -3.96 0.04
CA GLU A 203 -5.05 -3.45 -1.29
C GLU A 203 -3.87 -4.22 -1.94
N LYS A 204 -3.27 -5.20 -1.24
CA LYS A 204 -2.10 -5.95 -1.71
C LYS A 204 -2.42 -7.10 -2.66
N GLN A 205 -1.40 -7.57 -3.37
CA GLN A 205 -1.48 -8.78 -4.21
C GLN A 205 -1.00 -9.99 -3.39
N TYR A 206 -1.73 -11.09 -3.48
CA TYR A 206 -1.48 -12.33 -2.75
C TYR A 206 -1.42 -13.51 -3.70
N LYS A 207 -0.47 -14.41 -3.45
CA LYS A 207 -0.33 -15.67 -4.19
C LYS A 207 -0.18 -16.84 -3.25
N LEU A 208 -0.97 -17.89 -3.44
CA LEU A 208 -0.66 -19.17 -2.83
C LEU A 208 0.49 -19.84 -3.58
N MET A 209 1.42 -20.42 -2.82
CA MET A 209 2.56 -21.15 -3.37
C MET A 209 2.44 -22.67 -3.18
N ASN A 210 1.46 -23.11 -2.39
CA ASN A 210 1.12 -24.49 -2.12
C ASN A 210 -0.31 -24.58 -1.58
N ASP A 211 -0.84 -25.80 -1.51
CA ASP A 211 -2.08 -26.06 -0.80
C ASP A 211 -1.91 -25.77 0.69
N ILE A 212 -2.96 -25.24 1.33
CA ILE A 212 -2.95 -24.88 2.75
C ILE A 212 -4.06 -25.64 3.45
N THR A 213 -3.73 -26.29 4.56
CA THR A 213 -4.73 -26.92 5.44
C THR A 213 -4.90 -26.06 6.67
N LEU A 214 -6.11 -25.56 6.88
CA LEU A 214 -6.49 -24.81 8.07
C LEU A 214 -6.84 -25.77 9.21
N THR A 215 -6.43 -25.37 10.40
CA THR A 215 -6.72 -25.99 11.68
C THR A 215 -7.51 -25.01 12.56
N GLY A 216 -8.42 -25.52 13.38
CA GLY A 216 -9.24 -24.68 14.24
C GLY A 216 -10.27 -23.84 13.47
N PHE A 217 -10.71 -22.74 14.09
CA PHE A 217 -11.86 -21.96 13.64
C PHE A 217 -11.46 -20.69 12.89
N TYR A 218 -12.20 -20.37 11.83
CA TYR A 218 -12.09 -19.19 10.99
C TYR A 218 -13.13 -18.16 11.47
N TYR A 219 -12.67 -17.21 12.27
CA TYR A 219 -13.53 -16.29 13.03
C TYR A 219 -14.04 -15.08 12.25
N PHE A 220 -13.22 -14.54 11.36
CA PHE A 220 -13.51 -13.30 10.64
C PHE A 220 -13.33 -13.48 9.13
N PRO A 221 -14.22 -12.92 8.31
CA PRO A 221 -14.02 -12.88 6.88
C PRO A 221 -12.85 -11.97 6.49
N ILE A 222 -12.24 -12.21 5.32
CA ILE A 222 -11.27 -11.29 4.72
C ILE A 222 -12.04 -10.13 4.07
N GLY A 223 -11.75 -8.90 4.51
CA GLY A 223 -12.42 -7.69 4.05
C GLY A 223 -13.81 -7.48 4.66
N SER A 224 -14.19 -6.23 4.84
CA SER A 224 -15.45 -5.80 5.46
C SER A 224 -16.09 -4.63 4.69
N GLU A 225 -17.28 -4.18 5.09
CA GLU A 225 -17.91 -3.00 4.46
C GLU A 225 -17.07 -1.72 4.60
N THR A 226 -16.35 -1.57 5.72
CA THR A 226 -15.50 -0.39 5.97
C THR A 226 -14.09 -0.55 5.39
N ASN A 227 -13.63 -1.78 5.19
CA ASN A 227 -12.33 -2.10 4.62
C ASN A 227 -12.46 -3.28 3.64
N PRO A 228 -13.02 -3.08 2.44
CA PRO A 228 -13.27 -4.16 1.49
C PRO A 228 -11.94 -4.69 0.94
N PHE A 229 -11.90 -5.97 0.55
CA PHE A 229 -10.75 -6.53 -0.15
C PHE A 229 -10.69 -5.97 -1.58
N LEU A 230 -9.67 -5.16 -1.85
CA LEU A 230 -9.48 -4.42 -3.10
C LEU A 230 -8.32 -4.94 -3.95
N GLY A 231 -7.44 -5.75 -3.36
CA GLY A 231 -6.29 -6.37 -4.00
C GLY A 231 -6.63 -7.61 -4.83
N THR A 232 -5.61 -8.40 -5.16
CA THR A 232 -5.80 -9.69 -5.87
C THR A 232 -5.40 -10.83 -4.96
N PHE A 233 -6.24 -11.85 -4.86
CA PHE A 233 -5.91 -13.14 -4.26
C PHE A 233 -5.88 -14.21 -5.37
N ASP A 234 -4.69 -14.63 -5.76
CA ASP A 234 -4.47 -15.66 -6.78
C ASP A 234 -4.06 -16.98 -6.12
N GLY A 235 -4.94 -17.97 -6.17
CA GLY A 235 -4.65 -19.30 -5.64
C GLY A 235 -3.62 -20.06 -6.46
N GLN A 236 -3.28 -19.62 -7.68
CA GLN A 236 -2.36 -20.31 -8.60
C GLN A 236 -2.73 -21.80 -8.79
N GLY A 237 -4.01 -22.13 -8.73
CA GLY A 237 -4.54 -23.49 -8.81
C GLY A 237 -4.44 -24.32 -7.52
N HIS A 238 -3.93 -23.75 -6.43
CA HIS A 238 -3.88 -24.37 -5.12
C HIS A 238 -5.21 -24.33 -4.37
N THR A 239 -5.34 -25.21 -3.39
CA THR A 239 -6.53 -25.36 -2.56
C THR A 239 -6.24 -24.99 -1.10
N ILE A 240 -7.14 -24.21 -0.50
CA ILE A 240 -7.21 -24.05 0.95
C ILE A 240 -8.31 -24.95 1.49
N THR A 241 -7.96 -25.87 2.37
CA THR A 241 -8.85 -26.88 2.95
C THR A 241 -9.00 -26.67 4.45
N GLY A 242 -10.09 -27.13 5.05
CA GLY A 242 -10.27 -27.10 6.50
C GLY A 242 -11.08 -25.91 6.99
N PHE A 243 -11.75 -25.18 6.09
CA PHE A 243 -12.59 -24.06 6.51
C PHE A 243 -13.70 -24.54 7.45
N GLN A 244 -13.67 -24.00 8.66
CA GLN A 244 -14.76 -24.10 9.62
C GLN A 244 -14.90 -22.74 10.28
N GLY A 245 -16.05 -22.09 10.16
CA GLY A 245 -16.17 -20.69 10.57
C GLY A 245 -17.59 -20.18 10.79
N GLY A 246 -17.69 -18.90 11.13
CA GLY A 246 -18.94 -18.21 11.45
C GLY A 246 -19.23 -18.19 12.94
N ASP A 247 -19.44 -17.02 13.51
CA ASP A 247 -19.76 -16.85 14.94
C ASP A 247 -21.25 -17.01 15.25
N GLY A 248 -22.07 -17.14 14.21
CA GLY A 248 -23.51 -17.29 14.30
C GLY A 248 -24.29 -16.00 14.54
N GLU A 249 -23.62 -14.85 14.57
CA GLU A 249 -24.20 -13.52 14.76
C GLU A 249 -24.04 -12.62 13.53
N HIS A 250 -22.98 -12.80 12.73
CA HIS A 250 -22.65 -11.93 11.60
C HIS A 250 -22.72 -12.63 10.23
N ASN A 251 -22.88 -11.84 9.16
CA ASN A 251 -22.80 -12.35 7.79
C ASN A 251 -21.42 -12.96 7.54
N PHE A 252 -21.41 -14.15 6.94
CA PHE A 252 -20.17 -14.90 6.80
C PHE A 252 -19.92 -15.39 5.37
N GLY A 253 -18.70 -15.16 4.92
CA GLY A 253 -18.06 -15.83 3.80
C GLY A 253 -16.56 -15.88 4.06
N ILE A 254 -15.81 -16.64 3.25
CA ILE A 254 -14.34 -16.61 3.37
C ILE A 254 -13.84 -15.18 3.16
N PHE A 255 -14.43 -14.49 2.17
CA PHE A 255 -14.33 -13.05 1.98
C PHE A 255 -15.62 -12.36 2.44
N GLY A 256 -15.52 -11.25 3.14
CA GLY A 256 -16.69 -10.53 3.65
C GLY A 256 -17.24 -9.65 2.55
N VAL A 257 -16.43 -8.67 2.17
CA VAL A 257 -16.71 -7.78 1.04
C VAL A 257 -15.52 -7.75 0.09
N VAL A 258 -15.75 -8.16 -1.15
CA VAL A 258 -14.82 -7.98 -2.27
C VAL A 258 -15.18 -6.67 -2.94
N GLY A 259 -14.27 -5.69 -2.89
CA GLY A 259 -14.47 -4.37 -3.47
C GLY A 259 -14.32 -4.35 -4.99
N THR A 260 -14.57 -3.21 -5.63
CA THR A 260 -14.66 -3.10 -7.10
C THR A 260 -13.39 -3.42 -7.86
N SER A 261 -12.21 -3.22 -7.26
CA SER A 261 -10.93 -3.67 -7.84
C SER A 261 -10.50 -5.05 -7.35
N GLY A 262 -11.22 -5.62 -6.38
CA GLY A 262 -10.89 -6.90 -5.77
C GLY A 262 -11.00 -8.04 -6.78
N VAL A 263 -9.99 -8.90 -6.81
CA VAL A 263 -9.96 -10.09 -7.68
C VAL A 263 -9.63 -11.32 -6.85
N ILE A 264 -10.46 -12.36 -6.93
CA ILE A 264 -10.19 -13.67 -6.34
C ILE A 264 -10.18 -14.68 -7.49
N LYS A 265 -9.07 -15.37 -7.70
CA LYS A 265 -8.93 -16.26 -8.84
C LYS A 265 -8.11 -17.52 -8.61
N ASN A 266 -8.34 -18.51 -9.47
CA ASN A 266 -7.57 -19.76 -9.57
C ASN A 266 -7.42 -20.47 -8.22
N LEU A 267 -8.52 -20.60 -7.46
CA LEU A 267 -8.47 -20.98 -6.06
C LEU A 267 -9.47 -22.10 -5.75
N GLY A 268 -8.98 -23.15 -5.08
CA GLY A 268 -9.81 -24.17 -4.45
C GLY A 268 -10.14 -23.79 -3.00
N LEU A 269 -11.40 -23.89 -2.60
CA LEU A 269 -11.84 -23.65 -1.23
C LEU A 269 -12.63 -24.85 -0.73
N LYS A 270 -12.13 -25.50 0.34
CA LYS A 270 -12.74 -26.70 0.89
C LYS A 270 -13.06 -26.59 2.36
N GLY A 271 -14.30 -26.93 2.71
CA GLY A 271 -14.77 -27.00 4.08
C GLY A 271 -14.06 -28.09 4.89
N ARG A 272 -14.10 -27.99 6.21
CA ARG A 272 -13.50 -28.98 7.13
C ARG A 272 -14.13 -30.36 7.03
N SER A 273 -15.40 -30.44 6.63
CA SER A 273 -16.13 -31.69 6.34
C SER A 273 -15.44 -32.57 5.30
N THR A 274 -14.66 -31.98 4.38
CA THR A 274 -13.91 -32.71 3.35
C THR A 274 -12.72 -33.50 3.90
N VAL A 275 -12.22 -33.15 5.09
CA VAL A 275 -11.11 -33.84 5.78
C VAL A 275 -11.52 -34.46 7.12
N ASN A 276 -12.72 -34.18 7.59
CA ASN A 276 -13.30 -34.80 8.78
C ASN A 276 -14.81 -35.05 8.58
N PRO A 277 -15.23 -36.30 8.31
CA PRO A 277 -16.63 -36.63 8.01
C PRO A 277 -17.57 -36.48 9.22
N ASP A 278 -17.05 -36.39 10.45
CA ASP A 278 -17.86 -36.14 11.64
C ASP A 278 -18.35 -34.67 11.69
N ILE A 279 -17.74 -33.78 10.89
CA ILE A 279 -18.18 -32.40 10.72
C ILE A 279 -19.39 -32.37 9.79
N THR A 280 -20.54 -31.99 10.35
CA THR A 280 -21.82 -31.93 9.63
C THR A 280 -22.11 -30.57 9.00
N VAL A 281 -21.36 -29.54 9.37
CA VAL A 281 -21.47 -28.15 8.87
C VAL A 281 -20.11 -27.45 8.96
N ASP A 282 -19.71 -26.76 7.90
CA ASP A 282 -18.46 -26.00 7.83
C ASP A 282 -18.65 -24.54 8.24
N PHE A 283 -19.67 -23.87 7.69
CA PHE A 283 -19.98 -22.48 8.01
C PHE A 283 -21.34 -22.34 8.70
N TYR A 284 -21.34 -21.63 9.83
CA TYR A 284 -22.54 -21.34 10.60
C TYR A 284 -22.95 -19.85 10.53
N LYS A 285 -24.17 -19.63 10.00
CA LYS A 285 -25.13 -18.53 10.33
C LYS A 285 -24.72 -17.07 10.12
N GLY A 286 -25.59 -16.34 9.39
CA GLY A 286 -25.69 -14.88 9.26
C GLY A 286 -26.66 -14.52 8.13
N ASN A 287 -27.30 -13.33 8.17
CA ASN A 287 -28.42 -12.95 7.27
C ASN A 287 -28.11 -13.07 5.77
N ASN A 288 -26.85 -12.94 5.39
CA ASN A 288 -26.34 -12.95 4.01
C ASN A 288 -25.03 -13.76 3.93
N SER A 289 -25.08 -15.03 4.35
CA SER A 289 -23.89 -15.89 4.36
C SER A 289 -23.76 -16.72 3.09
N ALA A 290 -22.52 -16.92 2.64
CA ALA A 290 -22.20 -17.76 1.51
C ALA A 290 -20.80 -18.37 1.62
N PHE A 291 -20.46 -19.34 0.79
CA PHE A 291 -19.19 -20.06 0.93
C PHE A 291 -17.98 -19.21 0.54
N VAL A 292 -18.05 -18.48 -0.58
CA VAL A 292 -16.93 -17.67 -1.09
C VAL A 292 -16.97 -16.26 -0.50
N ALA A 293 -18.04 -15.51 -0.76
CA ALA A 293 -18.13 -14.11 -0.34
C ALA A 293 -19.53 -13.69 0.13
N SER A 294 -19.63 -12.88 1.18
CA SER A 294 -20.93 -12.29 1.55
C SER A 294 -21.37 -11.25 0.51
N VAL A 295 -20.48 -10.35 0.09
CA VAL A 295 -20.77 -9.34 -0.95
C VAL A 295 -19.64 -9.28 -1.96
N ASN A 296 -19.97 -9.33 -3.24
CA ASN A 296 -19.01 -9.21 -4.34
C ASN A 296 -19.32 -7.99 -5.22
N TYR A 297 -18.43 -6.99 -5.22
CA TYR A 297 -18.39 -5.91 -6.22
C TYR A 297 -17.27 -6.11 -7.24
N GLY A 298 -16.33 -7.03 -6.99
CA GLY A 298 -15.15 -7.27 -7.80
C GLY A 298 -15.31 -8.45 -8.76
N THR A 299 -14.23 -9.19 -8.96
CA THR A 299 -14.19 -10.37 -9.84
C THR A 299 -13.86 -11.62 -9.06
N ILE A 300 -14.70 -12.64 -9.20
CA ILE A 300 -14.47 -14.00 -8.69
C ILE A 300 -14.42 -14.93 -9.89
N GLU A 301 -13.26 -15.53 -10.17
CA GLU A 301 -13.08 -16.35 -11.38
C GLU A 301 -12.25 -17.60 -11.18
N ASN A 302 -12.54 -18.67 -11.93
CA ASN A 302 -11.79 -19.94 -11.87
C ASN A 302 -11.69 -20.49 -10.43
N ILE A 303 -12.86 -20.69 -9.80
CA ILE A 303 -12.96 -21.13 -8.41
C ILE A 303 -13.54 -22.53 -8.35
N TYR A 304 -12.90 -23.39 -7.56
CA TYR A 304 -13.49 -24.66 -7.13
C TYR A 304 -13.92 -24.55 -5.67
N ILE A 305 -15.17 -24.91 -5.36
CA ILE A 305 -15.67 -24.93 -3.98
C ILE A 305 -16.32 -26.25 -3.60
N GLU A 306 -16.09 -26.69 -2.36
CA GLU A 306 -16.66 -27.92 -1.81
C GLU A 306 -16.82 -27.80 -0.30
N GLY A 307 -18.00 -28.12 0.23
CA GLY A 307 -18.25 -28.04 1.66
C GLY A 307 -19.73 -27.93 1.98
N ILE A 308 -20.04 -27.61 3.24
CA ILE A 308 -21.40 -27.56 3.76
C ILE A 308 -21.63 -26.22 4.45
N ILE A 309 -22.58 -25.43 3.94
CA ILE A 309 -23.02 -24.20 4.59
C ILE A 309 -24.43 -24.38 5.17
N GLN A 310 -24.62 -23.94 6.42
CA GLN A 310 -25.92 -24.04 7.09
C GLN A 310 -26.40 -22.71 7.70
N SER A 311 -27.67 -22.40 7.47
CA SER A 311 -28.39 -21.33 8.16
C SER A 311 -29.72 -21.82 8.77
N PRO A 312 -29.81 -21.95 10.10
CA PRO A 312 -31.03 -22.32 10.82
C PRO A 312 -32.04 -21.17 11.00
N ARG A 313 -31.76 -19.96 10.51
CA ARG A 313 -32.59 -18.79 10.83
C ARG A 313 -32.94 -17.91 9.65
N VAL A 314 -32.10 -17.89 8.61
CA VAL A 314 -32.10 -16.82 7.59
C VAL A 314 -31.55 -17.33 6.26
N LEU A 315 -31.41 -16.43 5.29
CA LEU A 315 -31.02 -16.75 3.93
C LEU A 315 -29.55 -17.19 3.83
N VAL A 316 -29.26 -18.13 2.94
CA VAL A 316 -27.92 -18.68 2.70
C VAL A 316 -27.72 -19.03 1.23
N ALA A 317 -26.52 -18.82 0.71
CA ALA A 317 -26.18 -19.14 -0.67
C ALA A 317 -24.93 -20.04 -0.77
N GLY A 318 -24.86 -20.85 -1.82
CA GLY A 318 -23.72 -21.74 -2.06
C GLY A 318 -22.44 -21.04 -2.49
N ILE A 319 -22.50 -19.90 -3.21
CA ILE A 319 -21.31 -19.22 -3.76
C ILE A 319 -21.13 -17.84 -3.13
N VAL A 320 -22.04 -16.90 -3.39
CA VAL A 320 -22.02 -15.55 -2.81
C VAL A 320 -23.40 -15.14 -2.32
N ALA A 321 -23.54 -14.29 -1.31
CA ALA A 321 -24.88 -13.82 -0.93
C ALA A 321 -25.36 -12.71 -1.88
N HIS A 322 -24.57 -11.66 -2.08
CA HIS A 322 -24.92 -10.55 -2.98
C HIS A 322 -23.86 -10.37 -4.06
N ASN A 323 -24.26 -10.51 -5.33
CA ASN A 323 -23.40 -10.23 -6.46
C ASN A 323 -23.75 -8.89 -7.13
N HIS A 324 -22.79 -7.98 -7.16
CA HIS A 324 -22.79 -6.74 -7.93
C HIS A 324 -21.68 -6.72 -8.99
N GLY A 325 -20.67 -7.59 -8.84
CA GLY A 325 -19.53 -7.71 -9.74
C GLY A 325 -19.65 -8.87 -10.74
N THR A 326 -18.53 -9.51 -11.02
CA THR A 326 -18.42 -10.62 -11.97
C THR A 326 -18.16 -11.94 -11.24
N ILE A 327 -18.92 -12.96 -11.60
CA ILE A 327 -18.66 -14.36 -11.22
C ILE A 327 -18.56 -15.17 -12.51
N ASN A 328 -17.42 -15.83 -12.70
CA ASN A 328 -17.15 -16.58 -13.93
C ASN A 328 -16.39 -17.87 -13.64
N ASN A 329 -16.68 -18.95 -14.37
CA ASN A 329 -15.94 -20.21 -14.31
C ASN A 329 -15.86 -20.78 -12.87
N VAL A 330 -17.00 -21.08 -12.27
CA VAL A 330 -17.08 -21.64 -10.91
C VAL A 330 -17.61 -23.06 -10.94
N VAL A 331 -16.90 -24.00 -10.31
CA VAL A 331 -17.34 -25.38 -10.09
C VAL A 331 -17.68 -25.56 -8.61
N SER A 332 -18.94 -25.85 -8.30
CA SER A 332 -19.45 -25.92 -6.93
C SER A 332 -20.00 -27.30 -6.58
N GLN A 333 -19.47 -27.85 -5.48
CA GLN A 333 -20.01 -29.00 -4.76
C GLN A 333 -20.40 -28.59 -3.32
N VAL A 334 -20.89 -27.36 -3.14
CA VAL A 334 -21.35 -26.88 -1.84
C VAL A 334 -22.77 -27.35 -1.57
N LYS A 335 -22.96 -28.04 -0.44
CA LYS A 335 -24.26 -28.40 0.13
C LYS A 335 -24.80 -27.24 0.96
N VAL A 336 -26.04 -26.86 0.70
CA VAL A 336 -26.75 -25.81 1.43
C VAL A 336 -27.79 -26.46 2.33
N ILE A 337 -27.76 -26.11 3.62
CA ILE A 337 -28.72 -26.57 4.62
C ILE A 337 -29.44 -25.35 5.20
N LYS A 338 -30.77 -25.36 5.16
CA LYS A 338 -31.61 -24.26 5.66
C LYS A 338 -32.66 -24.72 6.65
N ALA A 339 -33.10 -23.83 7.53
CA ALA A 339 -34.28 -24.08 8.35
C ALA A 339 -35.56 -24.12 7.50
N THR A 340 -36.55 -24.85 8.00
CA THR A 340 -37.90 -24.93 7.41
C THR A 340 -38.45 -23.52 7.20
N ASN A 341 -38.90 -23.22 5.97
CA ASN A 341 -39.44 -21.92 5.51
C ASN A 341 -38.42 -20.79 5.25
N GLN A 342 -37.12 -21.06 5.25
CA GLN A 342 -36.10 -20.08 4.82
C GLN A 342 -35.72 -20.27 3.35
N ILE A 343 -35.16 -19.22 2.74
CA ILE A 343 -34.62 -19.29 1.37
C ILE A 343 -33.16 -19.76 1.47
N GLY A 344 -32.84 -20.81 0.72
CA GLY A 344 -31.48 -21.23 0.46
C GLY A 344 -31.33 -21.40 -1.03
N THR A 345 -30.17 -21.05 -1.57
CA THR A 345 -29.92 -21.12 -3.01
C THR A 345 -28.56 -21.71 -3.30
N ALA A 346 -28.47 -22.39 -4.44
CA ALA A 346 -27.24 -23.04 -4.83
C ALA A 346 -26.14 -22.03 -5.24
N GLY A 347 -26.54 -20.88 -5.79
CA GLY A 347 -25.65 -19.86 -6.33
C GLY A 347 -25.55 -18.63 -5.45
N ALA A 348 -26.56 -17.75 -5.55
CA ALA A 348 -26.60 -16.48 -4.85
C ALA A 348 -27.98 -16.12 -4.26
N LEU A 349 -28.05 -15.12 -3.37
CA LEU A 349 -29.33 -14.60 -2.88
C LEU A 349 -29.85 -13.48 -3.78
N THR A 350 -28.96 -12.59 -4.22
CA THR A 350 -29.29 -11.51 -5.17
C THR A 350 -28.18 -11.34 -6.19
N ASN A 351 -28.56 -10.90 -7.39
CA ASN A 351 -27.61 -10.57 -8.45
C ASN A 351 -28.03 -9.30 -9.18
N THR A 352 -27.12 -8.35 -9.28
CA THR A 352 -27.19 -7.17 -10.17
C THR A 352 -25.97 -7.06 -11.10
N GLY A 353 -24.99 -7.96 -10.92
CA GLY A 353 -23.80 -8.07 -11.75
C GLY A 353 -23.92 -9.17 -12.81
N THR A 354 -22.77 -9.67 -13.25
CA THR A 354 -22.66 -10.70 -14.29
C THR A 354 -22.32 -12.05 -13.66
N ILE A 355 -23.04 -13.10 -14.07
CA ILE A 355 -22.76 -14.49 -13.69
C ILE A 355 -22.74 -15.34 -14.95
N THR A 356 -21.62 -15.98 -15.23
CA THR A 356 -21.43 -16.84 -16.42
C THR A 356 -20.66 -18.10 -16.04
N ASN A 357 -20.87 -19.19 -16.79
CA ASN A 357 -20.08 -20.43 -16.68
C ASN A 357 -19.99 -20.96 -15.24
N VAL A 358 -21.13 -21.06 -14.56
CA VAL A 358 -21.21 -21.66 -13.23
C VAL A 358 -21.79 -23.07 -13.36
N PHE A 359 -21.18 -24.00 -12.63
CA PHE A 359 -21.51 -25.41 -12.66
C PHE A 359 -21.72 -25.88 -11.22
N ILE A 360 -22.95 -26.27 -10.89
CA ILE A 360 -23.33 -26.76 -9.56
C ILE A 360 -23.79 -28.20 -9.67
N ASN A 361 -23.26 -29.06 -8.80
CA ASN A 361 -23.76 -30.42 -8.68
C ASN A 361 -25.12 -30.45 -7.95
N LYS A 362 -26.19 -30.68 -8.71
CA LYS A 362 -27.57 -30.78 -8.21
C LYS A 362 -27.77 -31.92 -7.20
N GLY A 363 -26.99 -32.99 -7.31
CA GLY A 363 -27.03 -34.13 -6.38
C GLY A 363 -26.45 -33.80 -4.99
N VAL A 364 -25.59 -32.79 -4.91
CA VAL A 364 -24.89 -32.39 -3.67
C VAL A 364 -25.53 -31.18 -3.01
N THR A 365 -25.91 -30.18 -3.81
CA THR A 365 -26.28 -28.85 -3.30
C THR A 365 -27.49 -28.87 -2.36
N GLY A 366 -28.44 -29.79 -2.56
CA GLY A 366 -29.68 -29.86 -1.79
C GLY A 366 -30.71 -28.79 -2.17
N GLU A 367 -30.37 -27.95 -3.14
CA GLU A 367 -31.19 -26.85 -3.64
C GLU A 367 -31.69 -27.09 -5.06
N THR A 368 -32.84 -26.50 -5.37
CA THR A 368 -33.49 -26.62 -6.68
C THR A 368 -33.35 -25.38 -7.55
N THR A 369 -32.88 -24.27 -6.98
CA THR A 369 -32.72 -23.00 -7.70
C THR A 369 -31.34 -22.38 -7.47
N PHE A 370 -30.84 -21.66 -8.48
CA PHE A 370 -29.58 -20.93 -8.39
C PHE A 370 -29.72 -19.58 -7.64
N LEU A 371 -30.84 -18.89 -7.88
CA LEU A 371 -31.27 -17.63 -7.25
C LEU A 371 -32.74 -17.80 -6.79
N PRO A 372 -33.27 -16.97 -5.88
CA PRO A 372 -34.63 -17.15 -5.35
C PRO A 372 -35.74 -17.01 -6.41
N GLU A 373 -35.58 -16.12 -7.39
CA GLU A 373 -36.65 -15.75 -8.34
C GLU A 373 -36.23 -15.76 -9.82
N ALA A 374 -35.03 -16.27 -10.16
CA ALA A 374 -34.48 -16.19 -11.52
C ALA A 374 -34.16 -17.58 -12.10
N SER A 375 -35.13 -18.17 -12.81
CA SER A 375 -35.04 -19.53 -13.37
C SER A 375 -34.05 -19.68 -14.54
N THR A 376 -33.63 -18.59 -15.18
CA THR A 376 -32.64 -18.63 -16.27
C THR A 376 -31.30 -19.21 -15.82
N PHE A 377 -30.97 -19.01 -14.55
CA PHE A 377 -29.73 -19.53 -13.95
C PHE A 377 -29.87 -20.96 -13.44
N ASP A 378 -31.06 -21.56 -13.45
CA ASP A 378 -31.21 -22.96 -13.04
C ASP A 378 -30.55 -23.93 -14.03
N SER A 379 -30.22 -23.45 -15.23
CA SER A 379 -29.34 -24.14 -16.19
C SER A 379 -27.92 -24.38 -15.65
N PHE A 380 -27.53 -23.71 -14.58
CA PHE A 380 -26.26 -23.93 -13.88
C PHE A 380 -26.30 -25.10 -12.89
N LEU A 381 -27.47 -25.74 -12.68
CA LEU A 381 -27.61 -26.93 -11.84
C LEU A 381 -27.59 -28.18 -12.71
N TYR A 382 -26.51 -28.94 -12.63
CA TYR A 382 -26.28 -30.14 -13.44
C TYR A 382 -26.58 -31.40 -12.63
N ALA A 383 -27.22 -32.39 -13.25
CA ALA A 383 -27.33 -33.72 -12.66
C ALA A 383 -25.92 -34.34 -12.49
N GLU A 384 -25.75 -35.23 -11.51
CA GLU A 384 -24.46 -35.87 -11.18
C GLU A 384 -23.71 -36.41 -12.41
N VAL A 385 -24.43 -37.04 -13.34
CA VAL A 385 -23.85 -37.61 -14.57
C VAL A 385 -23.32 -36.53 -15.51
N ASP A 386 -24.09 -35.46 -15.74
CA ASP A 386 -23.70 -34.35 -16.62
C ASP A 386 -22.60 -33.50 -15.97
N PHE A 387 -22.66 -33.33 -14.65
CA PHE A 387 -21.65 -32.64 -13.87
C PHE A 387 -20.28 -33.34 -13.93
N LYS A 388 -20.25 -34.65 -14.15
CA LYS A 388 -19.00 -35.41 -14.31
C LYS A 388 -18.60 -35.61 -15.78
N ALA A 389 -19.45 -35.25 -16.74
CA ALA A 389 -19.15 -35.41 -18.15
C ALA A 389 -18.19 -34.31 -18.64
N ALA A 390 -17.08 -34.68 -19.28
CA ALA A 390 -16.09 -33.71 -19.77
C ALA A 390 -16.68 -32.73 -20.80
N THR A 391 -17.70 -33.16 -21.55
CA THR A 391 -18.41 -32.34 -22.54
C THR A 391 -19.10 -31.12 -21.95
N THR A 392 -19.43 -31.16 -20.65
CA THR A 392 -20.05 -30.02 -19.93
C THR A 392 -19.10 -28.83 -19.82
N TYR A 393 -17.80 -29.09 -19.81
CA TYR A 393 -16.76 -28.08 -19.55
C TYR A 393 -15.94 -27.72 -20.80
N THR A 394 -15.96 -28.59 -21.81
CA THR A 394 -15.13 -28.46 -23.02
C THR A 394 -15.49 -27.20 -23.80
N GLY A 395 -14.48 -26.37 -24.09
CA GLY A 395 -14.67 -25.08 -24.78
C GLY A 395 -15.19 -23.95 -23.89
N ILE A 396 -15.43 -24.22 -22.60
CA ILE A 396 -15.86 -23.22 -21.61
C ILE A 396 -14.76 -22.96 -20.58
N LEU A 397 -14.27 -24.02 -19.91
CA LEU A 397 -13.17 -23.91 -18.96
C LEU A 397 -11.82 -24.00 -19.69
N ASP A 398 -10.89 -23.11 -19.34
CA ASP A 398 -9.55 -23.07 -19.92
C ASP A 398 -8.74 -24.31 -19.48
N PRO A 399 -8.28 -25.18 -20.41
CA PRO A 399 -7.53 -26.38 -20.09
C PRO A 399 -6.11 -26.11 -19.54
N THR A 400 -5.61 -24.87 -19.61
CA THR A 400 -4.37 -24.46 -18.93
C THR A 400 -4.58 -24.26 -17.43
N ILE A 401 -5.80 -23.92 -17.00
CA ILE A 401 -6.18 -23.68 -15.62
C ILE A 401 -6.87 -24.91 -15.00
N TRP A 402 -7.69 -25.60 -15.79
CA TRP A 402 -8.52 -26.72 -15.32
C TRP A 402 -8.05 -28.06 -15.90
N GLU A 403 -8.01 -29.07 -15.04
CA GLU A 403 -7.94 -30.48 -15.41
C GLU A 403 -9.36 -31.04 -15.53
N ILE A 404 -9.69 -31.49 -16.75
CA ILE A 404 -11.00 -32.04 -17.10
C ILE A 404 -10.78 -33.47 -17.55
N VAL A 405 -11.33 -34.42 -16.79
CA VAL A 405 -11.28 -35.86 -17.07
C VAL A 405 -12.71 -36.37 -17.07
N ASP A 406 -13.09 -37.11 -18.11
CA ASP A 406 -14.46 -37.63 -18.25
C ASP A 406 -14.80 -38.60 -17.11
N GLY A 407 -15.93 -38.39 -16.46
CA GLY A 407 -16.36 -39.14 -15.26
C GLY A 407 -15.85 -38.56 -13.93
N GLU A 408 -14.99 -37.53 -13.96
CA GLU A 408 -14.48 -36.84 -12.77
C GLU A 408 -14.97 -35.41 -12.66
N VAL A 409 -14.98 -34.88 -11.43
CA VAL A 409 -15.22 -33.45 -11.19
C VAL A 409 -13.96 -32.67 -11.59
N PRO A 410 -14.07 -31.55 -12.33
CA PRO A 410 -12.91 -30.74 -12.71
C PRO A 410 -12.10 -30.27 -11.51
N LYS A 411 -10.77 -30.24 -11.68
CA LYS A 411 -9.82 -29.79 -10.68
C LYS A 411 -8.99 -28.63 -11.23
N LEU A 412 -8.55 -27.74 -10.35
CA LEU A 412 -7.60 -26.70 -10.74
C LEU A 412 -6.20 -27.31 -10.90
N LYS A 413 -5.46 -26.85 -11.91
CA LYS A 413 -4.06 -27.20 -12.14
C LYS A 413 -3.17 -26.22 -11.39
N PRO A 414 -2.24 -26.69 -10.55
CA PRO A 414 -1.18 -25.84 -10.01
C PRO A 414 -0.44 -25.14 -11.14
N GLN A 415 -0.36 -23.81 -11.06
CA GLN A 415 0.35 -22.97 -12.01
C GLN A 415 1.79 -22.81 -11.48
N ILE A 416 2.75 -23.39 -12.21
CA ILE A 416 4.18 -23.39 -11.85
C ILE A 416 4.88 -22.14 -12.40
#